data_AF-F3UDW3-F1
#
_entry.id   AF-F3UDW3-F1
#
_cell.length_a   1.000
_cell.length_b   1.000
_cell.length_c   1.000
_cell.angle_alpha   90.00
_cell.angle_beta   90.00
_cell.angle_gamma   90.00
#
_symmetry.space_group_name_H-M   'P 1'
#
loop_
_entity.id
_entity.type
_entity.pdbx_description
1 polymer ?
#
loop_
_entity_poly.entity_id
_entity_poly.type
_entity_poly.pdbx_seq_one_letter_code
_entity_poly.pdbx_strand_id
1 'polypeptide(L)'
;MNKIDFVVTWVDGNDPVWQEKKSSYDGSVNTSKQSMNSVKSYREWGTFKYWFRGVEKFAPWVNKVYLVTDQQKPSWLDINSEKLVLVDHTEIICNDYLPVFSANPIESNIHRIPGLSEHFVFFNDDMYLTAPVEPTDFFSEDGLPKYNTALSPIIPERYGTGNFQINDMEIVTSYFSRNEILKNGQFFDPKQGLKTIVKSLLYRNSQFICGFWESHLPYPLLKSTMDLVWEKEKLSWKKPQQVVLEVHLIPMFGSLNIGKLPVVNMLLGILNWVVFFP
;
A
#
# COMPACT_ATOMS: atom_id res chain seq x y z
N MET A 1 -2.16 23.40 6.14
CA MET A 1 -2.19 21.95 5.84
C MET A 1 -1.96 21.19 7.13
N ASN A 2 -2.64 20.06 7.32
CA ASN A 2 -2.47 19.20 8.49
C ASN A 2 -1.07 18.55 8.49
N LYS A 3 -0.69 17.96 9.62
CA LYS A 3 0.52 17.14 9.73
C LYS A 3 0.42 15.96 8.76
N ILE A 4 1.50 15.69 8.05
CA ILE A 4 1.64 14.53 7.17
C ILE A 4 2.78 13.68 7.69
N ASP A 5 2.48 12.41 7.94
CA ASP A 5 3.45 11.41 8.36
C ASP A 5 3.87 10.52 7.20
N PHE A 6 5.09 9.99 7.24
CA PHE A 6 5.50 8.91 6.35
C PHE A 6 5.52 7.59 7.12
N VAL A 7 5.07 6.52 6.47
CA VAL A 7 5.14 5.16 6.98
C VAL A 7 5.95 4.34 5.99
N VAL A 8 6.97 3.62 6.46
CA VAL A 8 7.78 2.73 5.62
C VAL A 8 7.93 1.37 6.27
N THR A 9 7.72 0.31 5.50
CA THR A 9 7.91 -1.08 5.93
C THR A 9 9.28 -1.58 5.52
N TRP A 10 9.93 -2.37 6.37
CA TRP A 10 11.21 -3.00 6.05
C TRP A 10 11.47 -4.24 6.89
N VAL A 11 12.14 -5.21 6.29
CA VAL A 11 12.66 -6.42 6.94
C VAL A 11 14.06 -6.71 6.41
N ASP A 12 15.01 -6.99 7.30
CA ASP A 12 16.31 -7.57 6.97
C ASP A 12 16.18 -9.07 6.76
N GLY A 13 16.17 -9.51 5.50
CA GLY A 13 16.17 -10.93 5.19
C GLY A 13 17.48 -11.65 5.50
N ASN A 14 18.55 -10.96 5.89
CA ASN A 14 19.79 -11.59 6.37
C ASN A 14 19.83 -11.80 7.89
N ASP A 15 18.81 -11.35 8.62
CA ASP A 15 18.73 -11.56 10.07
C ASP A 15 18.50 -13.05 10.38
N PRO A 16 19.46 -13.73 11.06
CA PRO A 16 19.34 -15.15 11.35
C PRO A 16 18.16 -15.47 12.28
N VAL A 17 17.79 -14.56 13.19
CA VAL A 17 16.65 -14.76 14.10
C VAL A 17 15.35 -14.74 13.32
N TRP A 18 15.22 -13.78 12.39
CA TRP A 18 14.07 -13.70 11.50
C TRP A 18 14.00 -14.89 10.53
N GLN A 19 15.13 -15.34 9.98
CA GLN A 19 15.19 -16.51 9.11
C GLN A 19 14.77 -17.79 9.84
N GLU A 20 15.26 -18.00 11.07
CA GLU A 20 14.86 -19.14 11.91
C GLU A 20 13.35 -19.08 12.20
N LYS A 21 12.87 -17.91 12.64
CA LYS A 21 11.45 -17.64 12.86
C LYS A 21 10.60 -17.90 11.62
N LYS A 22 11.02 -17.53 10.41
CA LYS A 22 10.29 -17.84 9.18
C LYS A 22 10.33 -19.33 8.85
N SER A 23 11.50 -19.94 8.98
CA SER A 23 11.73 -21.35 8.64
C SER A 23 10.88 -22.31 9.46
N SER A 24 10.58 -21.99 10.72
CA SER A 24 9.71 -22.82 11.57
C SER A 24 8.26 -22.86 11.10
N TYR A 25 7.83 -21.90 10.27
CA TYR A 25 6.47 -21.84 9.69
C TYR A 25 6.43 -22.25 8.21
N ASP A 26 7.58 -22.32 7.53
CA ASP A 26 7.70 -22.76 6.13
C ASP A 26 7.51 -24.29 5.93
N GLY A 27 7.24 -25.05 7.00
CA GLY A 27 7.30 -26.52 7.06
C GLY A 27 6.28 -27.33 6.25
N SER A 28 5.44 -26.74 5.38
CA SER A 28 4.36 -27.48 4.71
C SER A 28 4.21 -27.28 3.20
N VAL A 29 4.90 -26.32 2.57
CA VAL A 29 4.71 -26.09 1.13
C VAL A 29 6.05 -25.80 0.48
N ASN A 30 6.37 -26.62 -0.53
CA ASN A 30 7.49 -26.42 -1.44
C ASN A 30 7.21 -25.16 -2.28
N THR A 31 7.28 -23.99 -1.64
CA THR A 31 7.17 -22.69 -2.31
C THR A 31 8.32 -22.65 -3.28
N SER A 32 8.00 -22.84 -4.55
CA SER A 32 8.98 -22.85 -5.62
C SER A 32 9.91 -21.65 -5.47
N LYS A 33 11.15 -21.75 -5.97
CA LYS A 33 12.06 -20.58 -6.13
C LYS A 33 11.43 -19.43 -6.95
N GLN A 34 10.23 -19.64 -7.50
CA GLN A 34 9.42 -18.73 -8.31
C GLN A 34 8.24 -18.14 -7.54
N SER A 35 8.03 -18.51 -6.27
CA SER A 35 7.04 -17.87 -5.40
C SER A 35 7.44 -16.41 -5.12
N MET A 36 6.43 -15.56 -5.01
CA MET A 36 6.55 -14.17 -4.59
C MET A 36 6.94 -14.03 -3.09
N ASN A 37 6.95 -15.12 -2.31
CA ASN A 37 7.51 -15.21 -0.95
C ASN A 37 8.87 -15.96 -0.97
N SER A 38 9.65 -15.77 -2.04
CA SER A 38 10.97 -16.38 -2.15
C SER A 38 12.03 -15.50 -1.49
N VAL A 39 13.24 -16.04 -1.34
CA VAL A 39 14.43 -15.32 -0.85
C VAL A 39 14.66 -13.99 -1.57
N LYS A 40 14.18 -13.84 -2.83
CA LYS A 40 14.31 -12.58 -3.57
C LYS A 40 13.52 -11.43 -2.93
N SER A 41 12.39 -11.73 -2.30
CA SER A 41 11.47 -10.75 -1.73
C SER A 41 11.96 -10.14 -0.41
N TYR A 42 12.97 -10.75 0.20
CA TYR A 42 13.57 -10.29 1.45
C TYR A 42 15.03 -9.89 1.26
N ARG A 43 15.46 -9.73 0.00
CA ARG A 43 16.86 -9.47 -0.30
C ARG A 43 17.22 -8.05 0.10
N GLU A 44 18.05 -7.93 1.12
CA GLU A 44 18.65 -6.65 1.52
C GLU A 44 19.74 -6.23 0.51
N TRP A 45 19.64 -4.99 0.02
CA TRP A 45 20.58 -4.41 -0.96
C TRP A 45 21.55 -3.39 -0.35
N GLY A 46 21.40 -3.06 0.93
CA GLY A 46 22.14 -2.00 1.61
C GLY A 46 21.72 -0.58 1.19
N THR A 47 20.61 -0.46 0.44
CA THR A 47 20.12 0.81 -0.12
C THR A 47 19.14 1.51 0.79
N PHE A 48 18.52 0.82 1.75
CA PHE A 48 17.44 1.36 2.56
C PHE A 48 17.86 2.59 3.40
N LYS A 49 19.15 2.68 3.80
CA LYS A 49 19.70 3.89 4.42
C LYS A 49 19.54 5.16 3.58
N TYR A 50 19.55 5.04 2.25
CA TYR A 50 19.36 6.18 1.34
C TYR A 50 17.90 6.62 1.25
N TRP A 51 16.95 5.77 1.63
CA TRP A 51 15.54 6.14 1.73
C TRP A 51 15.37 7.27 2.75
N PHE A 52 15.93 7.10 3.95
CA PHE A 52 15.91 8.12 5.00
C PHE A 52 16.63 9.41 4.58
N ARG A 53 17.78 9.30 3.89
CA ARG A 53 18.48 10.47 3.34
C ARG A 53 17.67 11.18 2.26
N GLY A 54 16.93 10.43 1.46
CA GLY A 54 15.97 10.95 0.49
C GLY A 54 14.87 11.76 1.19
N VAL A 55 14.26 11.21 2.23
CA VAL A 55 13.23 11.91 3.02
C VAL A 55 13.77 13.19 3.67
N GLU A 56 14.92 13.13 4.35
CA GLU A 56 15.56 14.31 4.95
C GLU A 56 15.83 15.42 3.94
N LYS A 57 16.30 15.05 2.73
CA LYS A 57 16.68 16.00 1.69
C LYS A 57 15.50 16.54 0.90
N PHE A 58 14.52 15.69 0.59
CA PHE A 58 13.48 15.97 -0.39
C PHE A 58 12.10 16.21 0.21
N ALA A 59 11.86 15.81 1.45
CA ALA A 59 10.60 16.05 2.17
C ALA A 59 10.86 16.50 3.62
N PRO A 60 11.66 17.56 3.87
CA PRO A 60 12.01 17.99 5.22
C PRO A 60 10.80 18.44 6.06
N TRP A 61 9.69 18.76 5.40
CA TRP A 61 8.41 19.14 5.99
C TRP A 61 7.67 17.99 6.68
N VAL A 62 8.08 16.73 6.47
CA VAL A 62 7.45 15.57 7.08
C VAL A 62 7.39 15.72 8.61
N ASN A 63 6.24 15.36 9.20
CA ASN A 63 6.02 15.46 10.65
C ASN A 63 6.74 14.32 11.38
N LYS A 64 6.33 13.07 11.14
CA LYS A 64 7.00 11.88 11.64
C LYS A 64 7.22 10.85 10.54
N VAL A 65 8.24 10.02 10.74
CA VAL A 65 8.53 8.83 9.95
C VAL A 65 8.32 7.63 10.87
N TYR A 66 7.36 6.78 10.51
CA TYR A 66 7.12 5.50 11.17
C TYR A 66 7.82 4.40 10.40
N LEU A 67 8.81 3.75 11.02
CA LEU A 67 9.47 2.58 10.47
C LEU A 67 8.82 1.32 11.06
N VAL A 68 8.11 0.57 10.23
CA VAL A 68 7.40 -0.66 10.62
C VAL A 68 8.29 -1.87 10.31
N THR A 69 8.56 -2.70 11.33
CA THR A 69 9.49 -3.84 11.24
C THR A 69 8.99 -5.06 12.01
N ASP A 70 9.63 -6.22 11.80
CA ASP A 70 9.42 -7.44 12.60
C ASP A 70 10.48 -7.58 13.70
N GLN A 71 10.42 -6.72 14.72
CA GLN A 71 11.36 -6.63 15.86
C GLN A 71 12.80 -6.29 15.48
N GLN A 72 13.01 -5.77 14.27
CA GLN A 72 14.32 -5.44 13.74
C GLN A 72 14.68 -3.97 13.94
N LYS A 73 15.97 -3.71 14.11
CA LYS A 73 16.50 -2.35 14.28
C LYS A 73 17.72 -2.19 13.36
N PRO A 74 17.64 -1.36 12.30
CA PRO A 74 18.79 -1.12 11.45
C PRO A 74 19.93 -0.50 12.26
N SER A 75 21.11 -1.14 12.26
CA SER A 75 22.26 -0.71 13.08
C SER A 75 22.80 0.68 12.71
N TRP A 76 22.51 1.14 11.50
CA TRP A 76 22.91 2.44 10.97
C TRP A 76 21.89 3.55 11.25
N LEU A 77 20.71 3.22 11.79
CA LEU A 77 19.63 4.17 12.02
C LEU A 77 19.70 4.74 13.45
N ASP A 78 19.70 6.07 13.57
CA ASP A 78 19.59 6.73 14.86
C ASP A 78 18.14 6.71 15.35
N ILE A 79 17.85 5.75 16.25
CA ILE A 79 16.52 5.57 16.83
C ILE A 79 16.12 6.67 17.82
N ASN A 80 17.01 7.60 18.17
CA ASN A 80 16.71 8.70 19.09
C ASN A 80 16.22 9.97 18.38
N SER A 81 16.13 9.96 17.05
CA SER A 81 15.59 11.09 16.30
C SER A 81 14.14 11.38 16.67
N GLU A 82 13.83 12.63 17.03
CA GLU A 82 12.47 13.04 17.44
C GLU A 82 11.41 12.83 16.34
N LYS A 83 11.84 12.81 15.07
CA LYS A 83 10.95 12.56 13.92
C LYS A 83 10.74 11.08 13.64
N LEU A 84 11.54 10.18 14.20
CA LEU A 84 11.47 8.75 13.92
C LEU A 84 10.67 8.03 15.02
N VAL A 85 9.77 7.16 14.60
CA VAL A 85 9.08 6.22 15.49
C VAL A 85 9.28 4.83 14.92
N LEU A 86 9.91 3.95 15.69
CA LEU A 86 9.97 2.54 15.36
C LEU A 86 8.68 1.86 15.81
N VAL A 87 8.07 1.08 14.93
CA VAL A 87 6.83 0.35 15.20
C VAL A 87 7.05 -1.12 14.90
N ASP A 88 6.65 -1.98 15.83
CA ASP A 88 6.67 -3.42 15.60
C ASP A 88 5.36 -3.92 14.97
N HIS A 89 5.40 -5.01 14.22
CA HIS A 89 4.21 -5.68 13.70
C HIS A 89 3.17 -6.01 14.79
N THR A 90 3.62 -6.35 16.01
CA THR A 90 2.75 -6.62 17.17
C THR A 90 1.95 -5.41 17.67
N GLU A 91 2.36 -4.19 17.32
CA GLU A 91 1.65 -2.97 17.70
C GLU A 91 0.45 -2.67 16.81
N ILE A 92 0.41 -3.25 15.60
CA ILE A 92 -0.60 -2.94 14.58
C ILE A 92 -1.43 -4.16 14.16
N ILE A 93 -0.89 -5.37 14.30
CA ILE A 93 -1.57 -6.63 13.98
C ILE A 93 -1.98 -7.34 15.27
N CYS A 94 -3.17 -7.95 15.27
CA CYS A 94 -3.61 -8.77 16.41
C CYS A 94 -2.65 -9.95 16.60
N ASN A 95 -2.25 -10.20 17.85
CA ASN A 95 -1.30 -11.26 18.19
C ASN A 95 -1.74 -12.67 17.73
N ASP A 96 -3.05 -12.91 17.63
CA ASP A 96 -3.60 -14.18 17.15
C ASP A 96 -3.28 -14.47 15.67
N TYR A 97 -2.87 -13.45 14.90
CA TYR A 97 -2.50 -13.56 13.49
C TYR A 97 -0.99 -13.48 13.23
N LEU A 98 -0.17 -13.38 14.28
CA LEU A 98 1.28 -13.28 14.17
C LEU A 98 1.95 -14.66 14.36
N PRO A 99 3.12 -14.89 13.71
CA PRO A 99 3.83 -13.97 12.83
C PRO A 99 3.27 -13.91 11.41
N VAL A 100 3.48 -12.78 10.74
CA VAL A 100 3.22 -12.62 9.30
C VAL A 100 4.52 -12.36 8.56
N PHE A 101 4.65 -12.94 7.36
CA PHE A 101 5.80 -12.74 6.48
C PHE A 101 5.43 -12.12 5.13
N SER A 102 4.12 -11.99 4.85
CA SER A 102 3.60 -11.25 3.69
C SER A 102 3.51 -9.75 4.05
N ALA A 103 3.72 -8.88 3.06
CA ALA A 103 3.49 -7.44 3.21
C ALA A 103 2.00 -7.13 3.40
N ASN A 104 1.11 -7.92 2.78
CA ASN A 104 -0.32 -7.63 2.72
C ASN A 104 -1.01 -7.44 4.08
N PRO A 105 -0.81 -8.31 5.09
CA PRO A 105 -1.38 -8.11 6.41
C PRO A 105 -0.79 -6.90 7.13
N ILE A 106 0.47 -6.54 6.85
CA ILE A 106 1.15 -5.38 7.44
C ILE A 106 0.55 -4.10 6.86
N GLU A 107 0.54 -3.99 5.52
CA GLU A 107 -0.03 -2.85 4.77
C GLU A 107 -1.50 -2.60 5.16
N SER A 108 -2.30 -3.66 5.26
CA SER A 108 -3.71 -3.53 5.63
C SER A 108 -3.91 -2.99 7.05
N ASN A 109 -2.92 -3.06 7.95
CA ASN A 109 -3.03 -2.65 9.35
C ASN A 109 -2.27 -1.35 9.70
N ILE A 110 -1.56 -0.70 8.76
CA ILE A 110 -0.75 0.50 9.05
C ILE A 110 -1.55 1.68 9.63
N HIS A 111 -2.83 1.81 9.29
CA HIS A 111 -3.70 2.84 9.86
C HIS A 111 -3.86 2.74 11.39
N ARG A 112 -3.53 1.58 11.98
CA ARG A 112 -3.61 1.31 13.43
C ARG A 112 -2.40 1.81 14.21
N ILE A 113 -1.35 2.30 13.54
CA ILE A 113 -0.16 2.84 14.19
C ILE A 113 -0.58 3.89 15.24
N PRO A 114 -0.20 3.72 16.52
CA PRO A 114 -0.51 4.69 17.56
C PRO A 114 0.09 6.07 17.25
N GLY A 115 -0.75 7.11 17.27
CA GLY A 115 -0.31 8.48 17.00
C GLY A 115 -0.12 8.85 15.53
N LEU A 116 -0.40 7.94 14.58
CA LEU A 116 -0.40 8.23 13.15
C LEU A 116 -1.43 9.33 12.81
N SER A 117 -1.00 10.34 12.06
CA SER A 117 -1.83 11.45 11.59
C SER A 117 -2.91 10.97 10.61
N GLU A 118 -3.97 11.77 10.46
CA GLU A 118 -5.03 11.50 9.47
C GLU A 118 -4.46 11.39 8.05
N HIS A 119 -3.51 12.28 7.70
CA HIS A 119 -2.81 12.29 6.43
C HIS A 119 -1.47 11.60 6.58
N PHE A 120 -1.21 10.55 5.81
CA PHE A 120 0.09 9.90 5.80
C PHE A 120 0.45 9.36 4.41
N VAL A 121 1.72 9.17 4.13
CA VAL A 121 2.21 8.58 2.87
C VAL A 121 2.90 7.27 3.19
N PHE A 122 2.44 6.19 2.59
CA PHE A 122 3.00 4.86 2.73
C PHE A 122 4.04 4.59 1.65
N PHE A 123 5.14 3.96 2.06
CA PHE A 123 6.25 3.54 1.23
C PHE A 123 6.57 2.07 1.52
N ASN A 124 6.86 1.31 0.46
CA ASN A 124 7.70 0.14 0.59
C ASN A 124 9.19 0.54 0.56
N ASP A 125 10.07 -0.36 0.98
CA ASP A 125 11.53 -0.15 1.05
C ASP A 125 12.20 0.02 -0.33
N ASP A 126 11.47 -0.25 -1.40
CA ASP A 126 11.87 -0.05 -2.79
C ASP A 126 11.32 1.25 -3.44
N MET A 127 10.61 2.10 -2.67
CA MET A 127 10.05 3.37 -3.15
C MET A 127 10.83 4.58 -2.63
N TYR A 128 11.56 5.28 -3.52
CA TYR A 128 12.47 6.36 -3.11
C TYR A 128 12.05 7.73 -3.62
N LEU A 129 12.20 8.75 -2.78
CA LEU A 129 12.20 10.14 -3.21
C LEU A 129 13.53 10.47 -3.88
N THR A 130 13.47 10.96 -5.12
CA THR A 130 14.66 11.28 -5.93
C THR A 130 14.77 12.76 -6.30
N ALA A 131 13.75 13.55 -5.98
CA ALA A 131 13.68 15.00 -6.18
C ALA A 131 12.84 15.62 -5.05
N PRO A 132 13.00 16.93 -4.76
CA PRO A 132 12.17 17.63 -3.77
C PRO A 132 10.68 17.47 -4.06
N VAL A 133 9.90 17.22 -3.01
CA VAL A 133 8.45 17.10 -3.05
C VAL A 133 7.83 18.04 -2.04
N GLU A 134 6.61 18.48 -2.33
CA GLU A 134 5.80 19.33 -1.46
C GLU A 134 4.59 18.53 -0.91
N PRO A 135 4.00 18.93 0.23
CA PRO A 135 2.75 18.34 0.73
C PRO A 135 1.64 18.27 -0.34
N THR A 136 1.61 19.26 -1.22
CA THR A 136 0.63 19.38 -2.31
C THR A 136 0.84 18.37 -3.44
N ASP A 137 1.98 17.68 -3.51
CA ASP A 137 2.17 16.57 -4.46
C ASP A 137 1.38 15.34 -4.03
N PHE A 138 1.18 15.18 -2.72
CA PHE A 138 0.50 14.02 -2.11
C PHE A 138 -0.98 14.28 -1.83
N PHE A 139 -1.35 15.50 -1.43
CA PHE A 139 -2.72 15.85 -1.05
C PHE A 139 -3.20 17.12 -1.73
N SER A 140 -4.50 17.20 -2.01
CA SER A 140 -5.16 18.42 -2.51
C SER A 140 -5.33 19.47 -1.41
N GLU A 141 -5.77 20.67 -1.81
CA GLU A 141 -6.14 21.73 -0.85
C GLU A 141 -7.30 21.29 0.06
N ASP A 142 -8.21 20.47 -0.45
CA ASP A 142 -9.30 19.84 0.31
C ASP A 142 -8.82 18.68 1.20
N GLY A 143 -7.52 18.40 1.26
CA GLY A 143 -6.92 17.34 2.07
C GLY A 143 -7.12 15.93 1.48
N LEU A 144 -7.37 15.83 0.17
CA LEU A 144 -7.69 14.57 -0.49
C LEU A 144 -6.46 13.97 -1.17
N PRO A 145 -6.18 12.66 -1.03
CA PRO A 145 -4.97 12.09 -1.59
C PRO A 145 -4.92 12.10 -3.13
N LYS A 146 -3.76 12.43 -3.70
CA LYS A 146 -3.52 12.50 -5.15
C LYS A 146 -2.79 11.26 -5.64
N TYR A 147 -3.23 10.71 -6.78
CA TYR A 147 -2.61 9.53 -7.37
C TYR A 147 -2.44 9.70 -8.87
N ASN A 148 -1.56 8.87 -9.43
CA ASN A 148 -1.53 8.62 -10.85
C ASN A 148 -2.67 7.63 -11.19
N THR A 149 -3.61 8.05 -12.04
CA THR A 149 -4.82 7.29 -12.34
C THR A 149 -4.93 6.96 -13.83
N ALA A 150 -4.47 5.77 -14.21
CA ALA A 150 -4.72 5.24 -15.54
C ALA A 150 -5.61 4.00 -15.50
N LEU A 151 -6.45 3.84 -16.51
CA LEU A 151 -7.05 2.53 -16.77
C LEU A 151 -6.01 1.61 -17.38
N SER A 152 -5.97 0.37 -16.90
CA SER A 152 -5.15 -0.69 -17.46
C SER A 152 -5.84 -2.02 -17.30
N PRO A 153 -5.87 -2.87 -18.34
CA PRO A 153 -6.23 -4.27 -18.14
C PRO A 153 -5.27 -4.89 -17.12
N ILE A 154 -5.84 -5.70 -16.25
CA ILE A 154 -5.08 -6.64 -15.42
C ILE A 154 -4.44 -7.67 -16.34
N ILE A 155 -3.13 -7.85 -16.21
CA ILE A 155 -2.36 -8.78 -17.05
C ILE A 155 -2.22 -10.09 -16.27
N PRO A 156 -2.83 -11.19 -16.74
CA PRO A 156 -2.72 -12.48 -16.07
C PRO A 156 -1.33 -13.08 -16.36
N GLU A 157 -0.50 -13.16 -15.33
CA GLU A 157 0.78 -13.84 -15.38
C GLU A 157 0.84 -14.92 -14.29
N ARG A 158 1.41 -16.09 -14.62
CA ARG A 158 1.57 -17.16 -13.65
C ARG A 158 2.56 -16.71 -12.56
N TYR A 159 2.14 -16.78 -11.30
CA TYR A 159 2.88 -16.22 -10.15
C TYR A 159 3.08 -14.69 -10.21
N GLY A 160 2.29 -14.00 -11.04
CA GLY A 160 2.26 -12.54 -11.08
C GLY A 160 1.21 -11.95 -10.13
N THR A 161 1.01 -10.64 -10.25
CA THR A 161 0.20 -9.83 -9.33
C THR A 161 -1.29 -9.78 -9.70
N GLY A 162 -1.68 -10.34 -10.84
CA GLY A 162 -3.03 -10.16 -11.39
C GLY A 162 -4.15 -10.68 -10.48
N ASN A 163 -3.93 -11.76 -9.72
CA ASN A 163 -4.95 -12.29 -8.81
C ASN A 163 -5.34 -11.30 -7.74
N PHE A 164 -4.35 -10.61 -7.18
CA PHE A 164 -4.61 -9.60 -6.18
C PHE A 164 -5.44 -8.47 -6.81
N GLN A 165 -5.06 -8.03 -8.02
CA GLN A 165 -5.74 -6.93 -8.70
C GLN A 165 -7.20 -7.26 -8.98
N ILE A 166 -7.49 -8.52 -9.23
CA ILE A 166 -8.87 -8.99 -9.38
C ILE A 166 -9.62 -8.89 -8.05
N ASN A 167 -9.06 -9.38 -6.93
CA ASN A 167 -9.71 -9.32 -5.62
C ASN A 167 -10.06 -7.86 -5.24
N ASP A 168 -9.14 -6.94 -5.48
CA ASP A 168 -9.36 -5.54 -5.18
C ASP A 168 -10.44 -4.95 -6.08
N MET A 169 -10.40 -5.28 -7.37
CA MET A 169 -11.42 -4.88 -8.32
C MET A 169 -12.81 -5.43 -7.98
N GLU A 170 -12.93 -6.62 -7.39
CA GLU A 170 -14.21 -7.17 -6.92
C GLU A 170 -14.82 -6.29 -5.83
N ILE A 171 -14.01 -5.80 -4.88
CA ILE A 171 -14.46 -4.89 -3.84
C ILE A 171 -14.80 -3.52 -4.45
N VAL A 172 -13.88 -2.98 -5.27
CA VAL A 172 -14.08 -1.72 -6.01
C VAL A 172 -15.44 -1.69 -6.69
N THR A 173 -15.74 -2.72 -7.47
CA THR A 173 -16.94 -2.80 -8.29
C THR A 173 -18.18 -3.21 -7.51
N SER A 174 -18.03 -3.73 -6.29
CA SER A 174 -19.15 -3.95 -5.35
C SER A 174 -19.71 -2.65 -4.78
N TYR A 175 -18.88 -1.61 -4.65
CA TYR A 175 -19.29 -0.31 -4.13
C TYR A 175 -19.45 0.78 -5.19
N PHE A 176 -18.81 0.63 -6.36
CA PHE A 176 -18.84 1.63 -7.43
C PHE A 176 -19.24 1.09 -8.78
N SER A 177 -20.16 1.81 -9.42
CA SER A 177 -20.37 1.65 -10.84
C SER A 177 -19.18 2.19 -11.64
N ARG A 178 -19.00 1.64 -12.84
CA ARG A 178 -18.05 2.16 -13.83
C ARG A 178 -18.19 3.67 -14.05
N ASN A 179 -19.43 4.18 -14.12
CA ASN A 179 -19.67 5.59 -14.41
C ASN A 179 -19.25 6.49 -13.25
N GLU A 180 -19.46 6.03 -12.02
CA GLU A 180 -18.98 6.69 -10.80
C GLU A 180 -17.45 6.77 -10.80
N ILE A 181 -16.77 5.65 -11.08
CA ILE A 181 -15.30 5.61 -11.18
C ILE A 181 -14.80 6.60 -12.26
N LEU A 182 -15.31 6.51 -13.49
CA LEU A 182 -14.86 7.36 -14.60
C LEU A 182 -15.13 8.84 -14.37
N LYS A 183 -16.22 9.18 -13.67
CA LYS A 183 -16.57 10.56 -13.36
C LYS A 183 -15.60 11.19 -12.36
N ASN A 184 -15.02 10.40 -11.45
CA ASN A 184 -14.28 10.94 -10.32
C ASN A 184 -12.78 10.64 -10.34
N GLY A 185 -12.31 9.62 -11.07
CA GLY A 185 -10.91 9.17 -11.06
C GLY A 185 -9.91 10.06 -11.80
N GLN A 186 -10.23 11.29 -12.18
CA GLN A 186 -9.32 12.28 -12.81
C GLN A 186 -8.40 11.75 -13.94
N PHE A 187 -8.83 10.75 -14.73
CA PHE A 187 -8.02 10.00 -15.70
C PHE A 187 -7.33 10.79 -16.84
N PHE A 188 -7.64 12.07 -16.98
CA PHE A 188 -7.23 12.90 -18.12
C PHE A 188 -6.46 14.15 -17.70
N ASP A 189 -5.94 14.21 -16.47
CA ASP A 189 -5.07 15.30 -16.05
C ASP A 189 -3.74 15.25 -16.85
N PRO A 190 -3.34 16.34 -17.53
CA PRO A 190 -2.08 16.42 -18.28
C PRO A 190 -0.82 16.04 -17.49
N LYS A 191 -0.84 16.23 -16.16
CA LYS A 191 0.28 15.88 -15.26
C LYS A 191 0.55 14.38 -15.19
N GLN A 192 -0.42 13.54 -15.55
CA GLN A 192 -0.23 12.08 -15.58
C GLN A 192 0.57 11.59 -16.79
N GLY A 193 0.79 12.49 -17.76
CA GLY A 193 1.55 12.21 -18.97
C GLY A 193 0.72 11.55 -20.08
N LEU A 194 1.17 11.78 -21.32
CA LEU A 194 0.46 11.38 -22.53
C LEU A 194 0.19 9.87 -22.60
N LYS A 195 1.15 9.03 -22.16
CA LYS A 195 1.01 7.57 -22.16
C LYS A 195 -0.19 7.11 -21.32
N THR A 196 -0.32 7.64 -20.10
CA THR A 196 -1.41 7.35 -19.17
C THR A 196 -2.76 7.80 -19.74
N ILE A 197 -2.81 9.03 -20.25
CA ILE A 197 -4.02 9.60 -20.87
C ILE A 197 -4.49 8.74 -22.04
N VAL A 198 -3.59 8.39 -22.97
CA VAL A 198 -3.93 7.55 -24.14
C VAL A 198 -4.44 6.18 -23.69
N LYS A 199 -3.80 5.57 -22.68
CA LYS A 199 -4.24 4.29 -22.13
C LYS A 199 -5.66 4.37 -21.55
N SER A 200 -5.93 5.40 -20.73
CA SER A 200 -7.26 5.66 -20.20
C SER A 200 -8.29 5.90 -21.29
N LEU A 201 -7.95 6.61 -22.37
CA LEU A 201 -8.85 6.83 -23.50
C LEU A 201 -9.23 5.52 -24.21
N LEU A 202 -8.26 4.62 -24.42
CA LEU A 202 -8.49 3.32 -25.08
C LEU A 202 -9.48 2.45 -24.30
N TYR A 203 -9.41 2.45 -22.98
CA TYR A 203 -10.24 1.59 -22.12
C TYR A 203 -11.47 2.29 -21.54
N ARG A 204 -11.61 3.62 -21.73
CA ARG A 204 -12.75 4.39 -21.21
C ARG A 204 -14.08 3.78 -21.62
N ASN A 205 -14.21 3.31 -22.86
CA ASN A 205 -15.47 2.81 -23.42
C ASN A 205 -15.70 1.31 -23.20
N SER A 206 -14.84 0.62 -22.45
CA SER A 206 -15.09 -0.76 -22.02
C SER A 206 -16.41 -0.86 -21.25
N GLN A 207 -17.13 -1.98 -21.36
CA GLN A 207 -18.36 -2.21 -20.59
C GLN A 207 -18.10 -2.26 -19.08
N PHE A 208 -16.93 -2.75 -18.69
CA PHE A 208 -16.49 -2.87 -17.29
C PHE A 208 -15.19 -2.11 -17.07
N ILE A 209 -14.87 -1.79 -15.82
CA ILE A 209 -13.55 -1.29 -15.46
C ILE A 209 -12.57 -2.48 -15.50
N CYS A 210 -11.59 -2.40 -16.39
CA CYS A 210 -10.64 -3.50 -16.65
C CYS A 210 -9.47 -3.58 -15.64
N GLY A 211 -9.39 -2.63 -14.72
CA GLY A 211 -8.29 -2.46 -13.77
C GLY A 211 -7.57 -1.12 -13.91
N PHE A 212 -6.51 -0.96 -13.13
CA PHE A 212 -5.75 0.28 -12.98
C PHE A 212 -4.29 0.08 -13.31
N TRP A 213 -3.65 1.14 -13.79
CA TRP A 213 -2.21 1.17 -13.92
C TRP A 213 -1.58 1.38 -12.56
N GLU A 214 -0.73 0.43 -12.18
CA GLU A 214 0.10 0.56 -10.98
C GLU A 214 1.41 1.24 -11.35
N SER A 215 1.75 2.31 -10.63
CA SER A 215 2.94 3.13 -10.90
C SER A 215 4.09 2.89 -9.94
N HIS A 216 3.89 2.01 -8.94
CA HIS A 216 4.88 1.66 -7.90
C HIS A 216 5.51 2.90 -7.28
N LEU A 217 4.64 3.86 -6.93
CA LEU A 217 4.96 5.12 -6.28
C LEU A 217 4.48 5.09 -4.82
N PRO A 218 5.01 5.96 -3.94
CA PRO A 218 4.49 6.12 -2.59
C PRO A 218 3.01 6.49 -2.61
N TYR A 219 2.25 5.91 -1.69
CA TYR A 219 0.81 6.06 -1.69
C TYR A 219 0.40 7.07 -0.60
N PRO A 220 -0.19 8.22 -0.95
CA PRO A 220 -0.78 9.11 0.04
C PRO A 220 -2.13 8.57 0.50
N LEU A 221 -2.39 8.51 1.79
CA LEU A 221 -3.52 7.77 2.38
C LEU A 221 -4.18 8.61 3.48
N LEU A 222 -5.47 8.31 3.69
CA LEU A 222 -6.23 8.82 4.82
C LEU A 222 -6.48 7.69 5.81
N LYS A 223 -6.22 7.97 7.09
CA LYS A 223 -6.49 7.01 8.18
C LYS A 223 -7.98 6.68 8.24
N SER A 224 -8.84 7.70 8.16
CA SER A 224 -10.29 7.50 8.13
C SER A 224 -10.77 6.65 6.95
N THR A 225 -10.14 6.75 5.79
CA THR A 225 -10.45 5.90 4.63
C THR A 225 -10.12 4.45 4.93
N MET A 226 -8.94 4.16 5.48
CA MET A 226 -8.57 2.80 5.87
C MET A 226 -9.52 2.20 6.91
N ASP A 227 -9.87 2.98 7.94
CA ASP A 227 -10.85 2.58 8.97
C ASP A 227 -12.21 2.24 8.35
N LEU A 228 -12.67 3.03 7.37
CA LEU A 228 -13.93 2.81 6.67
C LEU A 228 -13.91 1.50 5.88
N VAL A 229 -12.85 1.22 5.12
CA VAL A 229 -12.80 -0.04 4.35
C VAL A 229 -12.74 -1.24 5.30
N TRP A 230 -11.98 -1.13 6.41
CA TRP A 230 -12.01 -2.14 7.48
C TRP A 230 -13.41 -2.34 8.05
N GLU A 231 -14.19 -1.28 8.26
CA GLU A 231 -15.56 -1.36 8.74
C GLU A 231 -16.49 -2.10 7.77
N LYS A 232 -16.37 -1.78 6.48
CA LYS A 232 -17.19 -2.37 5.41
C LYS A 232 -16.90 -3.85 5.21
N GLU A 233 -15.65 -4.25 5.31
CA GLU A 233 -15.21 -5.62 5.02
C GLU A 233 -14.95 -6.48 6.28
N LYS A 234 -15.45 -6.06 7.46
CA LYS A 234 -15.27 -6.80 8.74
C LYS A 234 -15.65 -8.28 8.68
N LEU A 235 -16.66 -8.64 7.87
CA LEU A 235 -17.15 -10.02 7.76
C LEU A 235 -16.25 -10.89 6.89
N SER A 236 -15.67 -10.29 5.86
CA SER A 236 -14.71 -10.94 4.97
C SER A 236 -13.45 -11.38 5.76
N TRP A 237 -13.10 -10.70 6.86
CA TRP A 237 -11.92 -11.00 7.71
C TRP A 237 -12.14 -12.02 8.82
N LYS A 238 -13.38 -12.45 9.09
CA LYS A 238 -13.69 -13.33 10.24
C LYS A 238 -13.74 -14.83 9.93
N LYS A 239 -13.54 -15.27 8.68
CA LYS A 239 -13.61 -16.70 8.34
C LYS A 239 -12.31 -17.43 8.76
N PRO A 240 -12.39 -18.46 9.62
CA PRO A 240 -11.23 -19.18 10.16
C PRO A 240 -10.67 -20.26 9.21
N GLN A 241 -10.85 -20.07 7.91
CA GLN A 241 -10.23 -20.86 6.85
C GLN A 241 -9.65 -19.88 5.85
N GLN A 242 -8.32 -19.85 5.76
CA GLN A 242 -7.57 -19.25 4.67
C GLN A 242 -7.93 -19.98 3.35
N VAL A 243 -9.12 -19.73 2.83
CA VAL A 243 -9.49 -20.11 1.46
C VAL A 243 -9.84 -18.81 0.76
N VAL A 244 -8.83 -18.27 0.07
CA VAL A 244 -8.98 -17.52 -1.19
C VAL A 244 -9.95 -16.32 -1.14
N LEU A 245 -9.86 -15.51 -0.10
CA LEU A 245 -10.33 -14.11 -0.10
C LEU A 245 -9.30 -13.28 0.67
N GLU A 246 -8.05 -13.28 0.18
CA GLU A 246 -7.10 -12.21 0.50
C GLU A 246 -7.62 -10.94 -0.16
N VAL A 247 -8.41 -10.19 0.57
CA VAL A 247 -8.73 -8.82 0.19
C VAL A 247 -7.61 -7.95 0.70
N HIS A 248 -6.99 -7.26 -0.24
CA HIS A 248 -5.93 -6.33 0.07
C HIS A 248 -6.60 -4.99 0.32
N LEU A 249 -6.51 -4.54 1.56
CA LEU A 249 -7.06 -3.26 1.93
C LEU A 249 -6.07 -2.19 1.55
N ILE A 250 -6.45 -1.48 0.51
CA ILE A 250 -5.69 -0.38 -0.01
C ILE A 250 -6.52 0.90 0.04
N PRO A 251 -5.90 2.00 0.48
CA PRO A 251 -6.29 3.35 0.12
C PRO A 251 -5.69 3.80 -1.24
N MET A 252 -6.53 3.79 -2.28
CA MET A 252 -6.65 4.96 -3.16
C MET A 252 -8.06 5.47 -2.92
N PHE A 253 -8.29 6.64 -2.32
CA PHE A 253 -8.41 7.84 -3.13
C PHE A 253 -8.68 9.13 -2.34
N GLY A 254 -8.43 10.27 -3.00
CA GLY A 254 -9.26 11.45 -2.78
C GLY A 254 -9.34 12.39 -3.98
N SER A 255 -10.57 12.75 -4.38
CA SER A 255 -10.88 14.09 -4.88
C SER A 255 -12.41 14.30 -4.93
N LEU A 256 -12.96 15.21 -4.12
CA LEU A 256 -14.08 16.14 -4.35
C LEU A 256 -14.78 16.55 -3.04
N ASN A 257 -15.23 17.81 -3.06
CA ASN A 257 -15.74 18.62 -1.96
C ASN A 257 -17.09 18.13 -1.40
N ILE A 258 -17.30 18.45 -0.12
CA ILE A 258 -18.35 17.92 0.76
C ILE A 258 -19.73 18.45 0.36
N GLY A 259 -20.65 17.55 0.03
CA GLY A 259 -22.07 17.89 -0.18
C GLY A 259 -22.87 16.83 -0.90
N LYS A 260 -23.11 15.69 -0.24
CA LYS A 260 -23.87 14.49 -0.67
C LYS A 260 -23.05 13.46 -1.47
N LEU A 261 -23.05 12.22 -0.96
CA LEU A 261 -22.49 10.96 -1.51
C LEU A 261 -21.04 10.61 -1.08
N PRO A 262 -20.87 9.86 0.03
CA PRO A 262 -19.58 9.55 0.64
C PRO A 262 -18.91 8.26 0.13
N VAL A 263 -19.19 7.78 -1.08
CA VAL A 263 -18.71 6.45 -1.50
C VAL A 263 -17.80 6.61 -2.72
N VAL A 264 -18.17 7.39 -3.74
CA VAL A 264 -17.63 7.33 -5.10
C VAL A 264 -16.09 7.51 -5.28
N ASN A 265 -15.40 8.06 -4.29
CA ASN A 265 -13.97 8.34 -4.33
C ASN A 265 -13.14 7.36 -3.50
N MET A 266 -13.48 6.06 -3.43
CA MET A 266 -12.92 5.20 -2.37
C MET A 266 -11.99 4.07 -2.83
N LEU A 267 -11.95 3.68 -4.10
CA LEU A 267 -11.36 2.38 -4.45
C LEU A 267 -10.71 2.39 -5.82
N LEU A 268 -9.42 2.73 -5.98
CA LEU A 268 -8.66 2.44 -7.22
C LEU A 268 -7.19 2.06 -7.04
N GLY A 269 -6.79 1.60 -5.86
CA GLY A 269 -5.41 1.64 -5.39
C GLY A 269 -4.73 0.33 -5.17
N ILE A 270 -3.40 0.36 -5.38
CA ILE A 270 -2.31 -0.52 -4.91
C ILE A 270 -2.49 -1.99 -5.32
N LEU A 271 -1.37 -2.70 -5.38
CA LEU A 271 -1.22 -4.09 -4.94
C LEU A 271 0.22 -4.55 -5.07
N ASN A 272 0.74 -5.21 -4.02
CA ASN A 272 1.87 -6.10 -4.18
C ASN A 272 2.13 -7.07 -2.99
N TRP A 273 2.14 -8.39 -3.28
CA TRP A 273 2.85 -9.54 -2.63
C TRP A 273 2.14 -10.52 -1.61
N VAL A 274 1.68 -11.69 -2.15
CA VAL A 274 1.58 -13.11 -1.62
C VAL A 274 0.62 -13.48 -0.45
N VAL A 275 -0.06 -14.65 -0.31
CA VAL A 275 0.10 -16.07 -0.75
C VAL A 275 -1.27 -16.80 -0.82
N PHE A 276 -1.50 -17.61 -1.85
CA PHE A 276 -2.51 -18.68 -1.85
C PHE A 276 -2.20 -19.75 -0.79
N PHE A 277 -3.04 -19.89 0.23
CA PHE A 277 -3.25 -21.18 0.90
C PHE A 277 -4.51 -21.86 0.32
N PRO A 278 -4.49 -23.20 0.16
CA PRO A 278 -5.57 -23.97 -0.46
C PRO A 278 -6.86 -23.95 0.35
#